data_AF-A0AAV7HPZ2-F1
#
_entry.id   AF-A0AAV7HPZ2-F1
#
_cell.length_a   1.000
_cell.length_b   1.000
_cell.length_c   1.000
_cell.angle_alpha   90.00
_cell.angle_beta   90.00
_cell.angle_gamma   90.00
#
_symmetry.space_group_name_H-M   'P 1'
#
loop_
_entity.id
_entity.type
_entity.pdbx_description
1 polymer ?
#
loop_
_entity_poly.entity_id
_entity_poly.type
_entity_poly.pdbx_seq_one_letter_code
_entity_poly.pdbx_strand_id
1 'polypeptide(L)'
;MKELPSPLHVEEEDIMRILKVPDIEHLLFEVRHMSRYIEEELLFKVGLSFHAGRSDANILKPASKARATITQLLKDQKASKEKVVSLEARDKRSHILIAEKEVALSGSEPSKVIEDFKKSIAFKTIIQDHVQEARDHIYDIEVKALEQQCIEDGFIRGFLKGVLKDRSSSRRCDPLSGFNDFPSGSDGDEIESELQKAFDLDMDDETVNIE
;
A
#
# COMPACT_ATOMS: atom_id res chain seq x y z
N MET A 1 2.50 17.65 33.12
CA MET A 1 3.04 16.61 32.21
C MET A 1 2.07 16.53 31.06
N LYS A 2 2.41 17.04 29.88
CA LYS A 2 1.53 17.01 28.70
C LYS A 2 1.60 15.58 28.13
N GLU A 3 0.47 14.90 28.06
CA GLU A 3 0.35 13.58 27.45
C GLU A 3 0.80 13.65 25.98
N LEU A 4 1.66 12.70 25.58
CA LEU A 4 2.13 12.60 24.20
C LEU A 4 0.95 12.21 23.29
N PRO A 5 0.90 12.71 22.04
CA PRO A 5 -0.08 12.27 21.07
C PRO A 5 0.05 10.75 20.89
N SER A 6 -1.09 10.06 20.99
CA SER A 6 -1.17 8.60 20.85
C SER A 6 -0.53 8.19 19.52
N PRO A 7 0.23 7.07 19.46
CA PRO A 7 0.76 6.56 18.21
C PRO A 7 -0.39 6.45 17.20
N LEU A 8 -0.18 6.97 15.98
CA LEU A 8 -1.11 6.78 14.86
C LEU A 8 -1.44 5.29 14.78
N HIS A 9 -2.66 4.94 15.17
CA HIS A 9 -3.16 3.58 15.08
C HIS A 9 -3.36 3.31 13.60
N VAL A 10 -2.34 2.71 12.97
CA VAL A 10 -2.48 2.14 11.64
C VAL A 10 -3.15 0.79 11.86
N GLU A 11 -4.44 0.75 11.56
CA GLU A 11 -5.23 -0.48 11.65
C GLU A 11 -4.84 -1.41 10.49
N GLU A 12 -5.12 -2.71 10.63
CA GLU A 12 -4.74 -3.74 9.65
C GLU A 12 -5.32 -3.43 8.25
N GLU A 13 -6.51 -2.84 8.21
CA GLU A 13 -7.22 -2.43 7.00
C GLU A 13 -6.49 -1.35 6.20
N ASP A 14 -5.72 -0.49 6.88
CA ASP A 14 -4.94 0.56 6.23
C ASP A 14 -3.69 -0.01 5.57
N ILE A 15 -3.04 -0.98 6.22
CA ILE A 15 -1.90 -1.72 5.66
C ILE A 15 -2.35 -2.51 4.42
N MET A 16 -3.50 -3.19 4.50
CA MET A 16 -4.08 -3.94 3.39
C MET A 16 -4.43 -3.05 2.18
N ARG A 17 -4.97 -1.84 2.43
CA ARG A 17 -5.22 -0.84 1.37
C ARG A 17 -3.95 -0.33 0.71
N ILE A 18 -2.91 -0.05 1.49
CA ILE A 18 -1.63 0.45 0.97
C ILE A 18 -0.94 -0.61 0.11
N LEU A 19 -0.96 -1.87 0.56
CA LEU A 19 -0.26 -2.96 -0.11
C LEU A 19 -1.00 -3.50 -1.35
N LYS A 20 -2.21 -3.02 -1.65
CA LYS A 20 -3.07 -3.51 -2.75
C LYS A 20 -3.16 -5.05 -2.80
N VAL A 21 -3.10 -5.71 -1.64
CA VAL A 21 -3.16 -7.17 -1.60
C VAL A 21 -4.59 -7.55 -1.97
N PRO A 22 -4.81 -8.31 -3.06
CA PRO A 22 -6.14 -8.79 -3.37
C PRO A 22 -6.66 -9.61 -2.18
N ASP A 23 -7.93 -9.39 -1.84
CA ASP A 23 -8.61 -10.10 -0.76
C ASP A 23 -8.32 -11.60 -0.84
N ILE A 24 -8.02 -12.21 0.31
CA ILE A 24 -7.72 -13.64 0.41
C ILE A 24 -8.85 -14.46 -0.22
N GLU A 25 -10.10 -14.01 -0.08
CA GLU A 25 -11.26 -14.65 -0.71
C GLU A 25 -11.21 -14.58 -2.24
N HIS A 26 -10.75 -13.46 -2.81
CA HIS A 26 -10.59 -13.27 -4.24
C HIS A 26 -9.48 -14.17 -4.81
N LEU A 27 -8.34 -14.26 -4.11
CA LEU A 27 -7.25 -15.15 -4.50
C LEU A 27 -7.68 -16.62 -4.45
N LEU A 28 -8.44 -17.01 -3.42
CA LEU A 28 -8.96 -18.38 -3.30
C LEU A 28 -9.95 -18.72 -4.42
N PHE A 29 -10.77 -17.76 -4.82
CA PHE A 29 -11.69 -17.88 -5.95
C PHE A 29 -10.92 -18.08 -7.27
N GLU A 30 -9.90 -17.27 -7.52
CA GLU A 30 -9.08 -17.34 -8.73
C GLU A 30 -8.31 -18.67 -8.84
N VAL A 31 -7.71 -19.14 -7.74
CA VAL A 31 -7.03 -20.45 -7.68
C VAL A 31 -8.00 -21.60 -7.95
N ARG A 32 -9.22 -21.55 -7.39
CA ARG A 32 -10.26 -22.56 -7.64
C ARG A 32 -10.72 -22.55 -9.10
N HIS A 33 -10.86 -21.37 -9.70
CA HIS A 33 -11.23 -21.21 -11.10
C HIS A 33 -10.16 -21.79 -12.02
N MET A 34 -8.89 -21.44 -11.79
CA MET A 34 -7.75 -21.93 -12.55
C MET A 34 -7.59 -23.46 -12.45
N SER A 35 -7.79 -24.02 -11.26
CA SER A 35 -7.71 -25.48 -11.06
C SER A 35 -8.77 -26.23 -11.86
N ARG A 36 -9.99 -25.69 -11.94
CA ARG A 36 -11.10 -26.30 -12.70
C ARG A 36 -10.83 -26.31 -14.21
N TYR A 37 -10.26 -25.22 -14.72
CA TYR A 37 -9.88 -25.12 -16.14
C TYR A 37 -8.83 -26.16 -16.53
N ILE A 38 -7.84 -26.42 -15.66
CA ILE A 38 -6.79 -27.43 -15.88
C ILE A 38 -7.38 -28.85 -15.90
N GLU A 39 -8.32 -29.16 -15.01
CA GLU A 39 -8.99 -30.47 -14.99
C GLU A 39 -9.81 -30.69 -16.27
N GLU A 40 -10.54 -29.69 -16.74
CA GLU A 40 -11.32 -29.75 -17.98
C GLU A 40 -10.43 -29.93 -19.22
N GLU A 41 -9.30 -29.22 -19.30
CA GLU A 41 -8.33 -29.38 -20.38
C GLU A 41 -7.70 -30.79 -20.40
N LEU A 42 -7.38 -31.34 -19.22
CA LEU A 42 -6.87 -32.71 -19.09
C LEU A 42 -7.90 -33.75 -19.52
N LEU A 43 -9.16 -33.63 -19.09
CA LEU A 43 -10.23 -34.53 -19.52
C LEU A 43 -10.47 -34.44 -21.03
N PHE A 44 -10.45 -33.24 -21.60
CA PHE A 44 -10.61 -33.03 -23.04
C PHE A 44 -9.48 -33.70 -23.83
N LYS A 45 -8.23 -33.56 -23.39
CA LYS A 45 -7.06 -34.18 -24.03
C LYS A 45 -7.07 -35.70 -23.92
N VAL A 46 -7.49 -36.25 -22.77
CA VAL A 46 -7.67 -37.70 -22.58
C VAL A 46 -8.84 -38.20 -23.43
N GLY A 47 -9.96 -37.50 -23.47
CA GLY A 47 -11.13 -37.86 -24.27
C GLY A 47 -10.85 -37.87 -25.78
N LEU A 48 -10.09 -36.89 -26.29
CA LEU A 48 -9.65 -36.87 -27.68
C LEU A 48 -8.70 -38.02 -28.02
N SER A 49 -7.84 -38.43 -27.07
CA SER A 49 -6.96 -39.59 -27.25
C SER A 49 -7.73 -40.91 -27.37
N PHE A 50 -8.95 -40.98 -26.81
CA PHE A 50 -9.82 -42.15 -26.86
C PHE A 50 -10.64 -42.24 -28.15
N HIS A 51 -11.01 -41.09 -28.75
CA HIS A 51 -11.80 -41.04 -29.99
C HIS A 51 -10.97 -40.96 -31.28
N ALA A 52 -9.70 -40.57 -31.19
CA ALA A 52 -8.76 -40.72 -32.30
C ALA A 52 -8.35 -42.19 -32.43
N GLY A 53 -9.23 -43.00 -33.02
CA GLY A 53 -9.07 -44.44 -33.28
C GLY A 53 -7.85 -44.79 -34.13
N ARG A 54 -6.66 -44.71 -33.54
CA ARG A 54 -5.43 -45.31 -34.01
C ARG A 54 -4.97 -46.32 -32.96
N SER A 55 -5.56 -47.51 -33.04
CA SER A 55 -4.95 -48.71 -32.48
C SER A 55 -3.73 -49.08 -33.34
N ASP A 56 -2.65 -48.31 -33.25
CA ASP A 56 -1.34 -48.85 -33.61
C ASP A 56 -0.91 -49.76 -32.47
N ALA A 57 -1.38 -51.00 -32.55
CA ALA A 57 -0.90 -52.13 -31.77
C ALA A 57 0.54 -52.44 -32.16
N ASN A 58 1.46 -51.52 -31.86
CA ASN A 58 2.83 -51.90 -31.61
C ASN A 58 2.78 -52.74 -30.34
N ILE A 59 2.94 -54.05 -30.52
CA ILE A 59 3.26 -55.02 -29.48
C ILE A 59 4.59 -54.56 -28.85
N LEU A 60 4.48 -53.58 -27.95
CA LEU A 60 5.53 -53.19 -27.04
C LEU A 60 5.78 -54.42 -26.19
N LYS A 61 6.92 -55.09 -26.37
CA LYS A 61 7.44 -56.02 -25.37
C LYS A 61 7.53 -55.25 -24.04
N PRO A 62 6.58 -55.41 -23.09
CA PRO A 62 6.42 -54.45 -21.99
C PRO A 62 7.51 -54.59 -20.93
N ALA A 63 8.09 -55.79 -20.81
CA ALA A 63 8.93 -56.15 -19.67
C ALA A 63 10.32 -55.51 -19.68
N SER A 64 10.99 -55.37 -20.83
CA SER A 64 12.38 -54.89 -20.88
C SER A 64 12.50 -53.37 -20.72
N LYS A 65 11.62 -52.61 -21.39
CA LYS A 65 11.56 -51.14 -21.25
C LYS A 65 11.09 -50.73 -19.86
N ALA A 66 10.03 -51.36 -19.33
CA ALA A 66 9.56 -51.09 -17.97
C ALA A 66 10.65 -51.38 -16.92
N ARG A 67 11.40 -52.48 -17.06
CA ARG A 67 12.51 -52.82 -16.16
C ARG A 67 13.65 -51.79 -16.20
N ALA A 68 13.98 -51.27 -17.38
CA ALA A 68 14.99 -50.22 -17.52
C ALA A 68 14.53 -48.92 -16.83
N THR A 69 13.28 -48.51 -17.04
CA THR A 69 12.69 -47.33 -16.38
C THR A 69 12.63 -47.48 -14.86
N ILE A 70 12.20 -48.64 -14.35
CA ILE A 70 12.19 -48.92 -12.90
C ILE A 70 13.60 -48.86 -12.31
N THR A 71 14.59 -49.41 -13.01
CA THR A 71 15.99 -49.37 -12.56
C THR A 71 16.52 -47.95 -12.51
N GLN A 72 16.18 -47.11 -13.49
CA GLN A 72 16.57 -45.71 -13.51
C GLN A 72 15.91 -44.93 -12.36
N LEU A 73 14.60 -45.10 -12.16
CA LEU A 73 13.86 -44.46 -11.07
C LEU A 73 14.42 -44.83 -9.69
N LEU A 74 14.82 -46.09 -9.47
CA LEU A 74 15.44 -46.51 -8.21
C LEU A 74 16.80 -45.83 -7.98
N LYS A 75 17.59 -45.62 -9.04
CA LYS A 75 18.87 -44.87 -8.94
C LYS A 75 18.61 -43.41 -8.61
N ASP A 76 17.65 -42.79 -9.28
CA ASP A 76 17.30 -41.39 -9.07
C ASP A 76 16.71 -41.16 -7.67
N GLN A 77 15.89 -42.10 -7.17
CA GLN A 77 15.36 -42.08 -5.81
C GLN A 77 16.47 -42.21 -4.76
N LYS A 78 17.48 -43.05 -5.02
CA LYS A 78 18.63 -43.16 -4.11
C LYS A 78 19.44 -41.86 -4.09
N ALA A 79 19.72 -41.29 -5.26
CA ALA A 79 20.44 -40.03 -5.38
C ALA A 79 19.68 -38.86 -4.75
N SER A 80 18.35 -38.80 -4.89
CA SER A 80 17.52 -37.77 -4.26
C SER A 80 17.50 -37.91 -2.74
N LYS A 81 17.43 -39.13 -2.21
CA LYS A 81 17.50 -39.39 -0.76
C LYS A 81 18.82 -38.92 -0.16
N GLU A 82 19.95 -39.15 -0.83
CA GLU A 82 21.25 -38.64 -0.39
C GLU A 82 21.32 -37.11 -0.39
N LYS A 83 20.72 -36.45 -1.40
CA LYS A 83 20.62 -34.98 -1.46
C LYS A 83 19.79 -34.41 -0.31
N VAL A 84 18.68 -35.06 0.05
CA VAL A 84 17.82 -34.63 1.19
C VAL A 84 18.60 -34.70 2.50
N VAL A 85 19.35 -35.78 2.75
CA VAL A 85 20.18 -35.90 3.96
C VAL A 85 21.27 -34.82 4.01
N SER A 86 21.90 -34.51 2.87
CA SER A 86 22.88 -33.43 2.78
C SER A 86 22.27 -32.06 3.05
N LEU A 87 21.05 -31.80 2.58
CA LEU A 87 20.35 -30.53 2.83
C LEU A 87 19.97 -30.39 4.30
N GLU A 88 19.46 -31.43 4.93
CA GLU A 88 19.11 -31.43 6.36
C GLU A 88 20.34 -31.14 7.25
N ALA A 89 21.51 -31.70 6.89
CA ALA A 89 22.76 -31.40 7.58
C ALA A 89 23.19 -29.94 7.41
N ARG A 90 23.02 -29.37 6.21
CA ARG A 90 23.33 -27.95 5.93
C ARG A 90 22.39 -27.03 6.68
N ASP A 91 21.11 -27.36 6.74
CA ASP A 91 20.08 -26.58 7.43
C ASP A 91 20.35 -26.48 8.93
N LYS A 92 20.65 -27.61 9.58
CA LYS A 92 21.09 -27.65 10.98
C LYS A 92 22.31 -26.78 11.24
N ARG A 93 23.28 -26.77 10.31
CA ARG A 93 24.47 -25.91 10.40
C ARG A 93 24.13 -24.43 10.26
N SER A 94 23.22 -24.08 9.36
CA SER A 94 22.75 -22.70 9.18
C SER A 94 22.05 -22.20 10.45
N HIS A 95 21.20 -23.02 11.07
CA HIS A 95 20.53 -22.65 12.32
C HIS A 95 21.51 -22.35 13.45
N ILE A 96 22.59 -23.12 13.59
CA ILE A 96 23.64 -22.86 14.59
C ILE A 96 24.32 -21.52 14.33
N LEU A 97 24.65 -21.22 13.07
CA LEU A 97 25.29 -19.94 12.71
C LEU A 97 24.38 -18.74 12.93
N ILE A 98 23.07 -18.89 12.70
CA ILE A 98 22.08 -17.84 12.98
C ILE A 98 22.03 -17.58 14.48
N ALA A 99 21.89 -18.63 15.31
CA ALA A 99 21.85 -18.49 16.76
C ALA A 99 23.14 -17.84 17.30
N GLU A 100 24.31 -18.21 16.77
CA GLU A 100 25.59 -17.60 17.14
C GLU A 100 25.62 -16.10 16.81
N LYS A 101 25.17 -15.71 15.60
CA LYS A 101 25.11 -14.31 15.19
C LYS A 101 24.07 -13.51 15.98
N GLU A 102 22.92 -14.09 16.30
CA GLU A 102 21.89 -13.45 17.13
C GLU A 102 22.43 -13.14 18.54
N VAL A 103 23.14 -14.10 19.15
CA VAL A 103 23.79 -13.87 20.45
C VAL A 103 24.82 -12.74 20.35
N ALA A 104 25.66 -12.75 19.32
CA ALA A 104 26.67 -11.70 19.11
C ALA A 104 26.05 -10.30 18.89
N LEU A 105 24.89 -10.23 18.22
CA LEU A 105 24.17 -8.97 17.99
C LEU A 105 23.39 -8.50 19.22
N SER A 106 22.85 -9.43 20.02
CA SER A 106 22.08 -9.11 21.23
C SER A 106 22.92 -8.48 22.35
N GLY A 107 24.23 -8.72 22.36
CA GLY A 107 25.17 -8.13 23.32
C GLY A 107 25.86 -6.85 22.84
N SER A 108 25.62 -6.42 21.60
CA SER A 108 26.17 -5.16 21.09
C SER A 108 25.34 -4.00 21.63
N GLU A 109 25.99 -3.04 22.27
CA GLU A 109 25.34 -1.76 22.57
C GLU A 109 24.78 -1.16 21.26
N PRO A 110 23.59 -0.52 21.31
CA PRO A 110 23.06 0.21 20.18
C PRO A 110 24.15 1.14 19.66
N SER A 111 24.43 1.07 18.35
CA SER A 111 25.42 1.96 17.75
C SER A 111 25.06 3.40 18.13
N LYS A 112 26.06 4.17 18.59
CA LYS A 112 25.90 5.60 18.92
C LYS A 112 25.20 6.37 17.79
N VAL A 113 25.40 5.95 16.53
CA VAL A 113 24.72 6.50 15.34
C VAL A 113 23.20 6.31 15.41
N ILE A 114 22.71 5.15 15.86
CA ILE A 114 21.27 4.86 16.01
C ILE A 114 20.67 5.71 17.12
N GLU A 115 21.39 5.91 18.23
CA GLU A 115 20.94 6.78 19.32
C GLU A 115 20.88 8.25 18.89
N ASP A 116 21.93 8.73 18.20
CA ASP A 116 21.97 10.09 17.65
C ASP A 116 20.86 10.32 16.62
N PHE A 117 20.56 9.32 15.78
CA PHE A 117 19.44 9.36 14.85
C PHE A 117 18.09 9.45 15.57
N LYS A 118 17.85 8.63 16.61
CA LYS A 118 16.64 8.72 17.45
C LYS A 118 16.50 10.11 18.09
N LYS A 119 17.61 10.68 18.57
CA LYS A 119 17.65 12.02 19.15
C LYS A 119 17.32 13.10 18.11
N SER A 120 17.83 12.95 16.88
CA SER A 120 17.52 13.85 15.76
C SER A 120 16.04 13.84 15.40
N ILE A 121 15.41 12.65 15.35
CA ILE A 121 13.96 12.54 15.11
C ILE A 121 13.16 13.22 16.22
N ALA A 122 13.50 12.99 17.49
CA ALA A 122 12.82 13.65 18.61
C ALA A 122 12.94 15.18 18.54
N PHE A 123 14.13 15.69 18.20
CA PHE A 123 14.34 17.12 18.01
C PHE A 123 13.49 17.69 16.86
N LYS A 124 13.43 16.99 15.73
CA LYS A 124 12.59 17.39 14.59
C LYS A 124 11.11 17.52 14.99
N THR A 125 10.58 16.55 15.74
CA THR A 125 9.19 16.59 16.23
C THR A 125 8.95 17.82 17.12
N ILE A 126 9.85 18.11 18.05
CA ILE A 126 9.73 19.29 18.93
C ILE A 126 9.66 20.59 18.13
N ILE A 127 10.50 20.75 17.11
CA ILE A 127 10.48 21.95 16.27
C ILE A 127 9.18 22.05 15.47
N GLN A 128 8.69 20.94 14.92
CA GLN A 128 7.42 20.92 14.18
C GLN A 128 6.23 21.32 15.08
N ASP A 129 6.19 20.81 16.31
CA ASP A 129 5.15 21.16 17.29
C ASP A 129 5.15 22.66 17.61
N HIS A 130 6.32 23.27 17.83
CA HIS A 130 6.43 24.70 18.11
C HIS A 130 6.02 25.56 16.91
N VAL A 131 6.38 25.13 15.69
CA VAL A 131 5.96 25.84 14.47
C VAL A 131 4.44 25.78 14.32
N GLN A 132 3.82 24.64 14.62
CA GLN A 132 2.36 24.51 14.56
C GLN A 132 1.67 25.35 15.65
N GLU A 133 2.15 25.32 16.89
CA GLU A 133 1.64 26.14 17.99
C GLU A 133 1.71 27.64 17.65
N ALA A 134 2.81 28.09 17.04
CA ALA A 134 2.96 29.48 16.59
C ALA A 134 1.95 29.84 15.48
N ARG A 135 1.69 28.93 14.54
CA ARG A 135 0.69 29.15 13.47
C ARG A 135 -0.72 29.26 14.04
N ASP A 136 -1.08 28.36 14.95
CA ASP A 136 -2.40 28.37 15.58
C ASP A 136 -2.61 29.66 16.38
N HIS A 137 -1.58 30.11 17.11
CA HIS A 137 -1.63 31.37 17.85
C HIS A 137 -1.78 32.61 16.94
N ILE A 138 -1.12 32.63 15.78
CA ILE A 138 -1.29 33.70 14.79
C ILE A 138 -2.73 33.71 14.27
N TYR A 139 -3.27 32.54 13.90
CA TYR A 139 -4.64 32.41 13.41
C TYR A 139 -5.66 32.90 14.45
N ASP A 140 -5.49 32.52 15.72
CA ASP A 140 -6.34 32.96 16.82
C ASP A 140 -6.32 34.49 17.00
N ILE A 141 -5.16 35.13 16.87
CA ILE A 141 -5.03 36.59 16.94
C ILE A 141 -5.74 37.25 15.75
N GLU A 142 -5.48 36.77 14.54
CA GLU A 142 -6.05 37.35 13.31
C GLU A 142 -7.57 37.21 13.28
N VAL A 143 -8.10 36.04 13.64
CA VAL A 143 -9.55 35.81 13.71
C VAL A 143 -10.20 36.72 14.74
N LYS A 144 -9.63 36.84 15.95
CA LYS A 144 -10.15 37.74 16.99
C LYS A 144 -10.08 39.20 16.58
N ALA A 145 -9.00 39.61 15.90
CA ALA A 145 -8.86 40.98 15.39
C ALA A 145 -9.92 41.29 14.32
N LEU A 146 -10.16 40.35 13.41
CA LEU A 146 -11.17 40.50 12.36
C LEU A 146 -12.60 40.53 12.94
N GLU A 147 -12.88 39.68 13.93
CA GLU A 147 -14.15 39.68 14.65
C GLU A 147 -14.40 41.03 15.35
N GLN A 148 -13.39 41.54 16.05
CA GLN A 148 -13.45 42.85 16.71
C GLN A 148 -13.71 43.97 15.69
N GLN A 149 -13.00 43.96 14.56
CA GLN A 149 -13.22 44.93 13.48
C GLN A 149 -14.66 44.87 12.94
N CYS A 150 -15.21 43.67 12.74
CA CYS A 150 -16.59 43.51 12.26
C CYS A 150 -17.64 44.06 13.24
N ILE A 151 -17.35 44.00 14.55
CA ILE A 151 -18.18 44.56 15.61
C ILE A 151 -18.08 46.09 15.63
N GLU A 152 -16.85 46.63 15.53
CA GLU A 152 -16.57 48.07 15.58
C GLU A 152 -17.06 48.84 14.35
N ASP A 153 -16.80 48.32 13.15
CA ASP A 153 -17.21 48.95 11.88
C ASP A 153 -18.74 48.89 11.68
N GLY A 154 -19.46 48.26 12.60
CA GLY A 154 -20.91 48.09 12.53
C GLY A 154 -21.34 47.31 11.29
N PHE A 155 -20.42 46.61 10.62
CA PHE A 155 -20.68 45.86 9.39
C PHE A 155 -21.78 44.81 9.64
N ILE A 156 -21.70 44.08 10.75
CA ILE A 156 -22.74 43.12 11.17
C ILE A 156 -24.07 43.83 11.49
N ARG A 157 -24.01 45.01 12.13
CA ARG A 157 -25.20 45.79 12.48
C ARG A 157 -25.89 46.38 11.26
N GLY A 158 -25.13 46.80 10.25
CA GLY A 158 -25.62 47.27 8.95
C GLY A 158 -26.19 46.14 8.11
N PHE A 159 -25.48 45.01 8.02
CA PHE A 159 -25.90 43.83 7.27
C PHE A 159 -27.19 43.21 7.83
N LEU A 160 -27.27 42.96 9.13
CA LEU A 160 -28.50 42.45 9.77
C LEU A 160 -29.68 43.42 9.65
N LYS A 161 -29.44 44.73 9.73
CA LYS A 161 -30.48 45.74 9.60
C LYS A 161 -30.97 45.92 8.14
N GLY A 162 -30.11 45.63 7.16
CA GLY A 162 -30.48 45.54 5.75
C GLY A 162 -31.34 44.31 5.46
N VAL A 163 -30.89 43.12 5.89
CA VAL A 163 -31.61 41.85 5.68
C VAL A 163 -32.98 41.83 6.37
N LEU A 164 -33.14 42.49 7.53
CA LEU A 164 -34.44 42.57 8.21
C LEU A 164 -35.43 43.52 7.52
N LYS A 165 -34.97 44.52 6.76
CA LYS A 165 -35.85 45.50 6.11
C LYS A 165 -36.53 44.97 4.85
N ASP A 166 -35.93 44.02 4.14
CA ASP A 166 -36.53 43.43 2.94
C ASP A 166 -37.57 42.34 3.21
N ARG A 167 -37.70 41.88 4.46
CA ARG A 167 -38.64 40.80 4.80
C ARG A 167 -40.05 41.24 5.20
N SER A 168 -40.30 42.56 5.32
CA SER A 168 -41.62 43.10 5.70
C SER A 168 -42.39 43.77 4.56
N SER A 169 -41.77 43.98 3.39
CA SER A 169 -42.47 44.34 2.16
C SER A 169 -42.75 43.11 1.30
N SER A 170 -43.49 42.15 1.86
CA SER A 170 -44.20 41.12 1.09
C SER A 170 -45.33 41.78 0.28
N ARG A 171 -44.94 42.53 -0.76
CA ARG A 171 -45.75 42.66 -1.96
C ARG A 171 -45.37 41.46 -2.82
N ARG A 172 -46.38 40.67 -3.17
CA ARG A 172 -46.33 39.56 -4.11
C ARG A 172 -45.46 39.93 -5.31
N CYS A 173 -44.23 39.44 -5.30
CA CYS A 173 -43.43 39.28 -6.51
C CYS A 173 -43.27 37.77 -6.65
N ASP A 174 -43.83 37.24 -7.73
CA ASP A 174 -43.77 35.84 -8.08
C ASP A 174 -42.32 35.35 -8.09
N PRO A 175 -41.97 34.30 -7.33
CA PRO A 175 -40.60 33.85 -7.21
C PRO A 175 -40.26 32.89 -8.35
N LEU A 176 -40.42 33.29 -9.61
CA LEU A 176 -40.04 32.48 -10.76
C LEU A 176 -39.84 33.37 -11.98
N SER A 177 -38.61 33.84 -12.21
CA SER A 177 -38.02 34.03 -13.56
C SER A 177 -36.78 34.92 -13.47
N GLY A 178 -35.59 34.36 -13.70
CA GLY A 178 -34.43 35.16 -14.13
C GLY A 178 -33.11 34.95 -13.40
N PHE A 179 -32.78 33.75 -12.90
CA PHE A 179 -31.43 33.45 -12.38
C PHE A 179 -30.82 32.19 -13.01
N ASN A 180 -30.94 32.08 -14.34
CA ASN A 180 -30.40 30.97 -15.14
C ASN A 180 -29.32 31.43 -16.12
N ASP A 181 -28.46 32.38 -15.74
CA ASP A 181 -27.26 32.70 -16.55
C ASP A 181 -26.03 32.79 -15.63
N PHE A 182 -25.63 31.65 -15.06
CA PHE A 182 -24.24 31.47 -14.64
C PHE A 182 -23.55 30.56 -15.66
N PRO A 183 -22.44 30.99 -16.28
CA PRO A 183 -21.69 30.14 -17.18
C PRO A 183 -21.01 29.03 -16.37
N SER A 184 -21.60 27.84 -16.40
CA SER A 184 -21.01 26.59 -15.93
C SER A 184 -19.93 26.15 -16.91
N GLY A 185 -18.75 26.76 -16.81
CA GLY A 185 -17.59 26.42 -17.62
C GLY A 185 -16.31 26.69 -16.83
N SER A 186 -16.08 25.89 -15.79
CA SER A 186 -14.78 25.81 -15.13
C SER A 186 -14.45 24.33 -15.00
N ASP A 187 -13.83 23.78 -16.04
CA ASP A 187 -13.23 22.45 -16.02
C ASP A 187 -12.14 22.45 -14.95
N GLY A 188 -12.40 21.77 -13.85
CA GLY A 188 -11.60 21.76 -12.62
C GLY A 188 -10.36 20.86 -12.68
N ASP A 189 -9.77 20.66 -13.86
CA ASP A 189 -8.76 19.62 -14.09
C ASP A 189 -7.32 20.17 -14.09
N GLU A 190 -7.09 21.48 -14.00
CA GLU A 190 -5.75 22.06 -14.19
C GLU A 190 -4.84 22.06 -12.95
N ILE A 191 -5.39 22.08 -11.72
CA ILE A 191 -4.57 22.25 -10.50
C ILE A 191 -3.85 20.98 -10.02
N GLU A 192 -4.23 19.79 -10.50
CA GLU A 192 -3.55 18.55 -10.12
C GLU A 192 -2.27 18.30 -10.95
N SER A 193 -2.16 18.92 -12.12
CA SER A 193 -1.03 18.73 -13.05
C SER A 193 0.23 19.52 -12.67
N GLU A 194 0.12 20.57 -11.84
CA GLU A 194 1.28 21.39 -11.44
C GLU A 194 2.13 20.78 -10.31
N LEU A 195 1.52 19.97 -9.43
CA LEU A 195 2.26 19.35 -8.32
C LEU A 195 3.08 18.13 -8.74
N GLN A 196 2.71 17.45 -9.84
CA GLN A 196 3.44 16.29 -10.34
C GLN A 196 4.79 16.67 -10.98
N LYS A 197 4.96 17.92 -11.43
CA LYS A 197 6.16 18.40 -12.13
C LYS A 197 7.34 18.73 -11.20
N ALA A 198 7.12 18.75 -9.88
CA ALA A 198 8.18 19.06 -8.90
C ALA A 198 9.05 17.86 -8.50
N PHE A 199 8.68 16.63 -8.90
CA PHE A 199 9.38 15.40 -8.51
C PHE A 199 10.33 14.82 -9.57
N ASP A 200 10.44 15.46 -10.75
CA ASP A 200 11.37 15.05 -11.82
C ASP A 200 12.77 15.69 -11.69
N LEU A 201 13.12 16.28 -10.55
CA LEU A 201 14.46 16.84 -10.33
C LEU A 201 15.46 15.74 -9.94
N ASP A 202 16.08 15.17 -10.98
CA ASP A 202 17.48 14.75 -11.07
C ASP A 202 18.07 14.09 -9.80
N MET A 203 17.81 12.78 -9.67
CA MET A 203 18.71 11.89 -8.95
C MET A 203 19.86 11.47 -9.89
N ASP A 204 20.82 12.37 -10.06
CA ASP A 204 22.16 11.99 -10.49
C ASP A 204 22.83 11.24 -9.32
N ASP A 205 22.67 9.92 -9.29
CA ASP A 205 23.41 9.01 -8.42
C ASP A 205 24.89 9.00 -8.85
N GLU A 206 25.66 9.95 -8.34
CA GLU A 206 27.12 9.92 -8.37
C GLU A 206 27.59 8.84 -7.38
N THR A 207 27.79 7.63 -7.90
CA THR A 207 28.34 6.50 -7.14
C THR A 207 29.78 6.79 -6.71
N VAL A 208 29.96 7.17 -5.45
CA VAL A 208 31.29 7.32 -4.84
C VAL A 208 31.88 5.91 -4.62
N ASN A 209 32.85 5.54 -5.46
CA ASN A 209 33.73 4.41 -5.21
C ASN A 209 34.63 4.72 -4.01
N ILE A 210 34.51 3.93 -2.95
CA ILE A 210 35.45 3.95 -1.83
C ILE A 210 36.42 2.78 -2.04
N GLU A 211 37.68 3.12 -2.25
CA GLU A 211 38.84 2.22 -2.32
C GLU A 211 39.30 1.78 -0.92
#